data_AF-A0A3D5J501-F1
#
_entry.id   AF-A0A3D5J501-F1
#
_cell.length_a   1.000
_cell.length_b   1.000
_cell.length_c   1.000
_cell.angle_alpha   90.00
_cell.angle_beta   90.00
_cell.angle_gamma   90.00
#
_symmetry.space_group_name_H-M   'P 1'
#
loop_
_entity.id
_entity.type
_entity.pdbx_description
1 polymer ?
#
loop_
_entity_poly.entity_id
_entity_poly.type
_entity_poly.pdbx_seq_one_letter_code
_entity_poly.pdbx_strand_id
1 'polypeptide(L)'
;KIIVNEPYNLFNYSNIGYQTYFNSQEEIELMDRLFFDAYRLGEISNDISLIEPIMRAANLVSIDINSIEAGSLGSSVFKSPNGFNGKEICAISRYAGLSDKVSSFGVFEYNSALGELSNMLLAQMIWYFAEGVNYRNNENTVAAKQEFVKYQVPVDDDVLVFFKSPLSGRWWIEIPYVANRNTKLKRSTLLPCSEEDYLEACNQVIPERWYKAKRKNEV
;
A
#
# COMPACT_ATOMS: atom_id res chain seq x y z
N LYS A 1 -6.71 -2.45 -18.56
CA LYS A 1 -7.86 -3.36 -18.80
C LYS A 1 -8.63 -3.67 -17.50
N ILE A 2 -8.00 -4.11 -16.41
CA ILE A 2 -8.73 -4.48 -15.17
C ILE A 2 -9.38 -3.29 -14.43
N ILE A 3 -8.83 -2.08 -14.61
CA ILE A 3 -9.33 -0.84 -13.98
C ILE A 3 -10.45 -0.19 -14.82
N VAL A 4 -10.35 -0.28 -16.15
CA VAL A 4 -11.16 0.50 -17.09
C VAL A 4 -12.33 -0.30 -17.67
N ASN A 5 -12.24 -1.64 -17.70
CA ASN A 5 -13.25 -2.48 -18.34
C ASN A 5 -14.19 -3.11 -17.29
N GLU A 6 -15.49 -3.05 -17.57
CA GLU A 6 -16.50 -3.76 -16.78
C GLU A 6 -16.33 -5.29 -16.86
N PRO A 7 -16.62 -6.05 -15.79
CA PRO A 7 -17.10 -5.57 -14.49
C PRO A 7 -15.98 -5.02 -13.59
N TYR A 8 -16.25 -3.89 -12.91
CA TYR A 8 -15.34 -3.27 -11.94
C TYR A 8 -15.22 -4.13 -10.66
N ASN A 9 -14.39 -5.17 -10.74
CA ASN A 9 -14.20 -6.13 -9.65
C ASN A 9 -13.20 -5.65 -8.58
N LEU A 10 -12.44 -4.59 -8.88
CA LEU A 10 -11.35 -4.13 -8.02
C LEU A 10 -11.86 -3.11 -6.99
N PHE A 11 -11.94 -3.53 -5.73
CA PHE A 11 -12.38 -2.65 -4.64
C PHE A 11 -11.31 -1.65 -4.21
N ASN A 12 -10.04 -2.03 -4.18
CA ASN A 12 -8.95 -1.11 -3.88
C ASN A 12 -7.74 -1.39 -4.78
N TYR A 13 -7.03 -0.34 -5.15
CA TYR A 13 -5.80 -0.39 -5.93
C TYR A 13 -4.87 0.72 -5.46
N SER A 14 -3.59 0.40 -5.39
CA SER A 14 -2.54 1.36 -5.09
C SER A 14 -1.46 1.24 -6.16
N ASN A 15 -1.22 2.30 -6.93
CA ASN A 15 -0.07 2.41 -7.82
C ASN A 15 1.08 3.06 -7.06
N ILE A 16 2.28 2.49 -7.12
CA ILE A 16 3.41 2.94 -6.30
C ILE A 16 4.63 3.13 -7.20
N GLY A 17 5.30 4.27 -7.07
CA GLY A 17 6.53 4.54 -7.79
C GLY A 17 6.33 5.06 -9.21
N TYR A 18 5.16 5.61 -9.54
CA TYR A 18 4.95 6.20 -10.86
C TYR A 18 5.77 7.50 -11.00
N GLN A 19 6.17 7.81 -12.22
CA GLN A 19 6.86 9.05 -12.55
C GLN A 19 5.99 9.88 -13.50
N THR A 20 5.68 11.12 -13.12
CA THR A 20 4.64 11.94 -13.78
C THR A 20 4.87 12.10 -15.28
N TYR A 21 6.12 12.22 -15.74
CA TYR A 21 6.42 12.43 -17.16
C TYR A 21 6.15 11.21 -18.06
N PHE A 22 5.94 10.02 -17.49
CA PHE A 22 5.52 8.82 -18.23
C PHE A 22 4.00 8.63 -18.26
N ASN A 23 3.23 9.49 -17.60
CA ASN A 23 1.79 9.32 -17.43
C ASN A 23 1.05 10.55 -17.96
N SER A 24 -0.10 10.34 -18.61
CA SER A 24 -0.97 11.45 -18.98
C SER A 24 -1.67 12.04 -17.75
N GLN A 25 -2.06 13.32 -17.79
CA GLN A 25 -2.78 13.93 -16.68
C GLN A 25 -4.16 13.29 -16.52
N GLU A 26 -4.78 12.92 -17.64
CA GLU A 26 -6.08 12.25 -17.67
C GLU A 26 -6.05 10.89 -16.95
N GLU A 27 -4.95 10.14 -17.05
CA GLU A 27 -4.76 8.88 -16.32
C GLU A 27 -4.57 9.12 -14.82
N ILE A 28 -3.79 10.13 -14.42
CA ILE A 28 -3.58 10.48 -13.01
C ILE A 28 -4.91 10.92 -12.38
N GLU A 29 -5.68 11.76 -13.07
CA GLU A 29 -7.01 12.19 -12.64
C GLU A 29 -8.03 11.05 -12.62
N LEU A 30 -7.90 10.06 -13.50
CA LEU A 30 -8.74 8.86 -13.47
C LEU A 30 -8.50 8.05 -12.19
N MET A 31 -7.25 7.91 -11.74
CA MET A 31 -6.95 7.20 -10.48
C MET A 31 -7.65 7.85 -9.28
N ASP A 32 -7.62 9.18 -9.21
CA ASP A 32 -8.24 9.92 -8.12
C ASP A 32 -9.77 9.83 -8.15
N ARG A 33 -10.38 9.95 -9.34
CA ARG A 33 -11.83 9.78 -9.53
C ARG A 33 -12.33 8.37 -9.16
N LEU A 34 -11.47 7.35 -9.29
CA LEU A 34 -11.79 5.98 -8.87
C LEU A 34 -11.50 5.70 -7.39
N PHE A 35 -11.07 6.72 -6.63
CA PHE A 35 -10.64 6.60 -5.23
C PHE A 35 -9.58 5.51 -5.07
N PHE A 36 -8.60 5.51 -5.97
CA PHE A 36 -7.41 4.67 -5.87
C PHE A 36 -6.22 5.50 -5.39
N ASP A 37 -5.28 4.81 -4.75
CA ASP A 37 -4.07 5.44 -4.26
C ASP A 37 -3.02 5.45 -5.38
N ALA A 38 -2.30 6.56 -5.53
CA ALA A 38 -1.21 6.67 -6.49
C ALA A 38 -0.06 7.46 -5.85
N TYR A 39 1.06 6.79 -5.60
CA TYR A 39 2.23 7.37 -4.96
C TYR A 39 3.35 7.59 -5.96
N ARG A 40 3.88 8.81 -6.01
CA ARG A 40 5.01 9.14 -6.88
C ARG A 40 6.27 8.46 -6.35
N LEU A 41 7.19 8.14 -7.27
CA LEU A 41 8.51 7.60 -6.89
C LEU A 41 9.20 8.45 -5.82
N GLY A 42 9.24 9.77 -6.02
CA GLY A 42 9.90 10.69 -5.08
C GLY A 42 9.29 10.73 -3.67
N GLU A 43 7.98 10.48 -3.54
CA GLU A 43 7.30 10.43 -2.24
C GLU A 43 7.77 9.21 -1.45
N ILE A 44 7.77 8.04 -2.10
CA ILE A 44 8.17 6.77 -1.48
C ILE A 44 9.68 6.71 -1.22
N SER A 45 10.50 7.23 -2.14
CA SER A 45 11.95 7.27 -1.94
C SER A 45 12.35 8.24 -0.82
N ASN A 46 11.57 9.30 -0.58
CA ASN A 46 11.81 10.21 0.54
C ASN A 46 11.44 9.56 1.89
N ASP A 47 10.35 8.79 1.92
CA ASP A 47 9.96 8.00 3.10
C ASP A 47 9.38 6.63 2.72
N ILE A 48 10.22 5.60 2.82
CA ILE A 48 9.85 4.22 2.50
C ILE A 48 8.82 3.65 3.48
N SER A 49 8.66 4.25 4.68
CA SER A 49 7.74 3.76 5.70
C SER A 49 6.27 3.90 5.28
N LEU A 50 5.98 4.83 4.35
CA LEU A 50 4.67 5.01 3.71
C LEU A 50 4.15 3.74 3.02
N ILE A 51 5.05 2.80 2.67
CA ILE A 51 4.70 1.53 2.06
C ILE A 51 4.01 0.57 3.04
N GLU A 52 4.36 0.62 4.33
CA GLU A 52 3.87 -0.37 5.30
C GLU A 52 2.33 -0.42 5.36
N PRO A 53 1.61 0.71 5.51
CA PRO A 53 0.15 0.69 5.55
C PRO A 53 -0.49 0.29 4.22
N ILE A 54 0.20 0.52 3.10
CA ILE A 54 -0.27 0.12 1.76
C ILE A 54 -0.19 -1.39 1.63
N MET A 55 0.96 -1.99 1.96
CA MET A 55 1.17 -3.45 1.92
C MET A 55 0.27 -4.18 2.93
N ARG A 56 0.05 -3.59 4.11
CA ARG A 56 -0.85 -4.13 5.14
C ARG A 56 -2.32 -4.14 4.69
N ALA A 57 -2.69 -3.25 3.77
CA ALA A 57 -4.02 -3.21 3.17
C ALA A 57 -4.16 -4.16 1.97
N ALA A 58 -3.06 -4.49 1.29
CA ALA A 58 -3.05 -5.27 0.06
C ALA A 58 -3.32 -6.78 0.27
N ASN A 59 -4.03 -7.39 -0.68
CA ASN A 59 -4.18 -8.85 -0.79
C ASN A 59 -3.23 -9.45 -1.82
N LEU A 60 -2.99 -8.71 -2.91
CA LEU A 60 -2.10 -9.09 -4.00
C LEU A 60 -1.06 -7.98 -4.17
N VAL A 61 0.21 -8.35 -4.28
CA VAL A 61 1.30 -7.43 -4.60
C VAL A 61 1.99 -7.90 -5.88
N SER A 62 2.15 -6.98 -6.81
CA SER A 62 2.83 -7.20 -8.09
C SER A 62 3.90 -6.14 -8.25
N ILE A 63 5.13 -6.58 -8.52
CA ILE A 63 6.26 -5.71 -8.82
C ILE A 63 6.62 -5.89 -10.29
N ASP A 64 6.62 -4.78 -11.03
CA ASP A 64 7.23 -4.71 -12.36
C ASP A 64 8.71 -4.36 -12.20
N ILE A 65 9.61 -5.17 -12.77
CA ILE A 65 11.05 -4.93 -12.69
C ILE A 65 11.45 -3.57 -13.30
N ASN A 66 10.66 -3.02 -14.24
CA ASN A 66 10.88 -1.67 -14.78
C ASN A 66 10.78 -0.55 -13.74
N SER A 67 10.20 -0.83 -12.57
CA SER A 67 10.15 0.13 -11.46
C SER A 67 11.50 0.32 -10.76
N ILE A 68 12.48 -0.58 -11.00
CA ILE A 68 13.81 -0.54 -10.41
C ILE A 68 14.74 0.28 -11.33
N GLU A 69 15.59 1.13 -10.75
CA GLU A 69 16.56 1.90 -11.52
C GLU A 69 17.56 0.98 -12.26
N ALA A 70 17.94 1.36 -13.48
CA ALA A 70 18.86 0.57 -14.30
C ALA A 70 20.22 0.34 -13.61
N GLY A 71 20.68 1.29 -12.78
CA GLY A 71 21.91 1.18 -12.01
C GLY A 71 21.89 0.02 -11.00
N SER A 72 20.74 -0.21 -10.35
CA SER A 72 20.54 -1.32 -9.41
C SER A 72 20.37 -2.67 -10.12
N LEU A 73 19.90 -2.67 -11.37
CA LEU A 73 19.75 -3.88 -12.19
C LEU A 73 21.06 -4.31 -12.86
N GLY A 74 21.94 -3.35 -13.19
CA GLY A 74 23.18 -3.62 -13.93
C GLY A 74 22.93 -4.18 -15.34
N SER A 75 21.75 -3.91 -15.90
CA SER A 75 21.31 -4.44 -17.19
C SER A 75 21.07 -3.32 -18.20
N SER A 76 21.30 -3.61 -19.48
CA SER A 76 20.96 -2.71 -20.60
C SER A 76 19.56 -2.96 -21.17
N VAL A 77 18.87 -4.01 -20.70
CA VAL A 77 17.48 -4.34 -21.09
C VAL A 77 16.53 -3.22 -20.66
N PHE A 78 16.69 -2.75 -19.42
CA PHE A 78 15.92 -1.65 -18.86
C PHE A 78 16.78 -0.39 -18.78
N LYS A 79 16.23 0.72 -19.26
CA LYS A 79 17.00 1.96 -19.51
C LYS A 79 16.55 3.13 -18.63
N SER A 80 15.62 2.92 -17.70
CA SER A 80 15.19 4.00 -16.82
C SER A 80 16.32 4.32 -15.83
N PRO A 81 16.88 5.54 -15.85
CA PRO A 81 17.94 5.91 -14.92
C PRO A 81 17.42 6.05 -13.49
N ASN A 82 16.12 6.34 -13.33
CA ASN A 82 15.49 6.55 -12.04
C ASN A 82 14.40 5.49 -11.81
N GLY A 83 14.34 4.99 -10.59
CA GLY A 83 13.43 3.96 -10.10
C GLY A 83 13.77 3.66 -8.65
N PHE A 84 13.15 2.64 -8.08
CA PHE A 84 13.54 2.13 -6.77
C PHE A 84 14.96 1.56 -6.86
N ASN A 85 15.80 1.92 -5.90
CA ASN A 85 17.10 1.28 -5.74
C ASN A 85 16.95 -0.11 -5.09
N GLY A 86 18.04 -0.87 -5.09
CA GLY A 86 18.03 -2.24 -4.54
C GLY A 86 17.60 -2.33 -3.07
N LYS A 87 17.87 -1.32 -2.24
CA LYS A 87 17.47 -1.30 -0.83
C LYS A 87 15.97 -1.03 -0.68
N GLU A 88 15.45 -0.07 -1.43
CA GLU A 88 14.03 0.31 -1.41
C GLU A 88 13.15 -0.84 -1.88
N ILE A 89 13.49 -1.50 -3.00
CA ILE A 89 12.68 -2.59 -3.52
C ILE A 89 12.70 -3.84 -2.62
N CYS A 90 13.82 -4.09 -1.92
CA CYS A 90 13.91 -5.11 -0.89
C CYS A 90 13.05 -4.76 0.34
N ALA A 91 13.07 -3.49 0.77
CA ALA A 91 12.22 -3.02 1.86
C ALA A 91 10.72 -3.14 1.53
N ILE A 92 10.33 -2.76 0.32
CA ILE A 92 8.97 -2.94 -0.21
C ILE A 92 8.57 -4.42 -0.19
N SER A 93 9.44 -5.31 -0.69
CA SER A 93 9.21 -6.76 -0.70
C SER A 93 9.05 -7.32 0.72
N ARG A 94 9.85 -6.83 1.67
CA ARG A 94 9.75 -7.19 3.09
C ARG A 94 8.42 -6.73 3.71
N TYR A 95 7.99 -5.50 3.46
CA TYR A 95 6.68 -5.01 3.93
C TYR A 95 5.51 -5.82 3.36
N ALA A 96 5.59 -6.23 2.10
CA ALA A 96 4.62 -7.16 1.51
C ALA A 96 4.61 -8.50 2.25
N GLY A 97 5.79 -9.02 2.60
CA GLY A 97 5.94 -10.24 3.39
C GLY A 97 5.32 -10.14 4.79
N LEU A 98 5.57 -9.04 5.50
CA LEU A 98 5.07 -8.77 6.86
C LEU A 98 3.54 -8.60 6.96
N SER A 99 2.86 -8.40 5.85
CA SER A 99 1.41 -8.20 5.81
C SER A 99 0.68 -9.52 6.02
N ASP A 100 -0.13 -9.60 7.07
CA ASP A 100 -1.02 -10.73 7.33
C ASP A 100 -2.13 -10.89 6.26
N LYS A 101 -2.33 -9.91 5.36
CA LYS A 101 -3.35 -9.95 4.30
C LYS A 101 -2.81 -10.37 2.94
N VAL A 102 -1.52 -10.17 2.67
CA VAL A 102 -0.92 -10.49 1.37
C VAL A 102 -0.92 -12.00 1.21
N SER A 103 -1.72 -12.48 0.27
CA SER A 103 -1.86 -13.89 -0.09
C SER A 103 -1.05 -14.26 -1.32
N SER A 104 -0.65 -13.28 -2.13
CA SER A 104 0.18 -13.51 -3.31
C SER A 104 1.10 -12.31 -3.58
N PHE A 105 2.34 -12.62 -3.90
CA PHE A 105 3.41 -11.69 -4.26
C PHE A 105 4.02 -12.19 -5.56
N GLY A 106 4.14 -11.30 -6.55
CA GLY A 106 4.69 -11.64 -7.86
C GLY A 106 5.67 -10.57 -8.34
N VAL A 107 6.74 -11.03 -8.96
CA VAL A 107 7.73 -10.19 -9.65
C VAL A 107 7.64 -10.50 -11.14
N PHE A 108 7.40 -9.48 -11.95
CA PHE A 108 7.04 -9.61 -13.36
C PHE A 108 8.03 -8.87 -14.27
N GLU A 109 7.88 -9.08 -15.58
CA GLU A 109 8.81 -8.57 -16.61
C GLU A 109 10.24 -9.10 -16.49
N TYR A 110 10.41 -10.29 -15.92
CA TYR A 110 11.71 -10.96 -15.89
C TYR A 110 12.17 -11.31 -17.32
N ASN A 111 13.42 -10.97 -17.62
CA ASN A 111 14.07 -11.30 -18.87
C ASN A 111 15.40 -12.01 -18.59
N SER A 112 15.67 -13.12 -19.28
CA SER A 112 16.91 -13.90 -19.10
C SER A 112 18.18 -13.12 -19.47
N ALA A 113 18.07 -12.03 -20.23
CA ALA A 113 19.16 -11.13 -20.59
C ALA A 113 19.49 -10.09 -19.49
N LEU A 114 18.82 -10.13 -18.34
CA LEU A 114 19.04 -9.18 -17.25
C LEU A 114 20.46 -9.26 -16.64
N GLY A 115 21.02 -10.47 -16.54
CA GLY A 115 22.35 -10.72 -15.99
C GLY A 115 22.37 -11.03 -14.49
N GLU A 116 23.56 -11.37 -13.98
CA GLU A 116 23.75 -11.91 -12.62
C GLU A 116 23.32 -10.94 -11.51
N LEU A 117 23.62 -9.64 -11.65
CA LEU A 117 23.30 -8.64 -10.64
C LEU A 117 21.78 -8.52 -10.43
N SER A 118 21.03 -8.39 -11.53
CA SER A 118 19.57 -8.40 -11.49
C SER A 118 19.04 -9.70 -10.87
N ASN A 119 19.54 -10.86 -11.30
CA ASN A 119 19.11 -12.15 -10.76
C ASN A 119 19.32 -12.23 -9.23
N MET A 120 20.44 -11.72 -8.75
CA MET A 120 20.73 -11.65 -7.31
C MET A 120 19.77 -10.71 -6.58
N LEU A 121 19.48 -9.53 -7.13
CA LEU A 121 18.52 -8.59 -6.53
C LEU A 121 17.11 -9.19 -6.47
N LEU A 122 16.65 -9.85 -7.55
CA LEU A 122 15.35 -10.52 -7.55
C LEU A 122 15.29 -11.65 -6.53
N ALA A 123 16.38 -12.41 -6.37
CA ALA A 123 16.47 -13.43 -5.32
C ALA A 123 16.41 -12.81 -3.92
N GLN A 124 17.05 -11.64 -3.69
CA GLN A 124 16.94 -10.90 -2.43
C GLN A 124 15.51 -10.44 -2.16
N MET A 125 14.80 -9.92 -3.16
CA MET A 125 13.40 -9.52 -3.01
C MET A 125 12.52 -10.70 -2.55
N ILE A 126 12.68 -11.86 -3.19
CA ILE A 126 11.95 -13.09 -2.80
C ILE A 126 12.36 -13.52 -1.38
N TRP A 127 13.65 -13.45 -1.04
CA TRP A 127 14.14 -13.80 0.28
C TRP A 127 13.57 -12.90 1.37
N TYR A 128 13.57 -11.58 1.17
CA TYR A 128 13.01 -10.61 2.12
C TYR A 128 11.49 -10.72 2.23
N PHE A 129 10.79 -11.05 1.14
CA PHE A 129 9.38 -11.40 1.21
C PHE A 129 9.17 -12.63 2.10
N ALA A 130 9.91 -13.72 1.86
CA ALA A 130 9.81 -14.94 2.66
C ALA A 130 10.19 -14.71 4.14
N GLU A 131 11.22 -13.92 4.40
CA GLU A 131 11.58 -13.48 5.76
C GLU A 131 10.39 -12.74 6.40
N GLY A 132 9.82 -11.73 5.72
CA GLY A 132 8.65 -11.00 6.21
C GLY A 132 7.46 -11.91 6.54
N VAL A 133 7.20 -12.94 5.71
CA VAL A 133 6.14 -13.92 5.97
C VAL A 133 6.38 -14.68 7.28
N ASN A 134 7.63 -15.03 7.59
CA ASN A 134 7.98 -15.71 8.85
C ASN A 134 7.83 -14.81 10.08
N TYR A 135 7.89 -13.50 9.91
CA TYR A 135 7.72 -12.49 10.98
C TYR A 135 6.30 -11.89 11.06
N ARG A 136 5.30 -12.57 10.51
CA ARG A 136 3.89 -12.15 10.61
C ARG A 136 3.36 -12.26 12.04
N ASN A 137 2.72 -11.19 12.51
CA ASN A 137 2.16 -11.10 13.87
C ASN A 137 0.72 -11.63 13.98
N ASN A 138 0.05 -11.91 12.85
CA ASN A 138 -1.33 -12.43 12.80
C ASN A 138 -2.36 -11.54 13.53
N GLU A 139 -2.25 -10.23 13.38
CA GLU A 139 -3.08 -9.22 14.05
C GLU A 139 -4.45 -9.00 13.37
N ASN A 140 -4.73 -9.74 12.31
CA ASN A 140 -6.00 -9.67 11.58
C ASN A 140 -7.16 -10.41 12.25
N THR A 141 -6.93 -11.13 13.35
CA THR A 141 -7.97 -11.89 14.06
C THR A 141 -8.89 -10.96 14.87
N VAL A 142 -10.13 -11.41 15.11
CA VAL A 142 -11.09 -10.65 15.94
C VAL A 142 -10.57 -10.50 17.38
N ALA A 143 -9.93 -11.55 17.92
CA ALA A 143 -9.37 -11.53 19.27
C ALA A 143 -8.25 -10.48 19.40
N ALA A 144 -7.28 -10.46 18.47
CA ALA A 144 -6.20 -9.47 18.49
C ALA A 144 -6.73 -8.02 18.47
N LYS A 145 -7.79 -7.76 17.70
CA LYS A 145 -8.40 -6.42 17.59
C LYS A 145 -9.11 -5.96 18.85
N GLN A 146 -9.52 -6.86 19.75
CA GLN A 146 -10.12 -6.49 21.03
C GLN A 146 -9.08 -5.92 22.02
N GLU A 147 -7.80 -6.20 21.80
CA GLU A 147 -6.69 -5.73 22.64
C GLU A 147 -6.12 -4.39 22.18
N PHE A 148 -6.64 -3.82 21.08
CA PHE A 148 -6.13 -2.56 20.54
C PHE A 148 -6.54 -1.37 21.41
N VAL A 149 -5.62 -0.43 21.60
CA VAL A 149 -5.88 0.82 22.30
C VAL A 149 -6.63 1.76 21.36
N LYS A 150 -7.80 2.22 21.79
CA LYS A 150 -8.68 3.10 21.01
C LYS A 150 -8.45 4.57 21.35
N TYR A 151 -8.30 5.40 20.33
CA TYR A 151 -8.20 6.86 20.42
C TYR A 151 -9.33 7.50 19.63
N GLN A 152 -9.97 8.53 20.19
CA GLN A 152 -11.02 9.29 19.52
C GLN A 152 -10.52 10.71 19.32
N VAL A 153 -10.44 11.14 18.07
CA VAL A 153 -9.91 12.45 17.68
C VAL A 153 -11.03 13.21 16.98
N PRO A 154 -11.62 14.24 17.63
CA PRO A 154 -12.54 15.16 16.97
C PRO A 154 -11.81 15.98 15.90
N VAL A 155 -12.27 15.91 14.66
CA VAL A 155 -11.74 16.69 13.52
C VAL A 155 -12.92 17.29 12.77
N ASP A 156 -13.00 18.62 12.76
CA ASP A 156 -14.18 19.34 12.26
C ASP A 156 -15.50 18.79 12.84
N ASP A 157 -16.42 18.32 12.00
CA ASP A 157 -17.71 17.72 12.37
C ASP A 157 -17.67 16.18 12.52
N ASP A 158 -16.53 15.55 12.23
CA ASP A 158 -16.34 14.11 12.32
C ASP A 158 -15.55 13.72 13.60
N VAL A 159 -15.76 12.50 14.10
CA VAL A 159 -14.91 11.90 15.15
C VAL A 159 -14.16 10.72 14.56
N LEU A 160 -12.87 10.91 14.33
CA LEU A 160 -12.00 9.87 13.81
C LEU A 160 -11.62 8.90 14.94
N VAL A 161 -11.79 7.61 14.68
CA VAL A 161 -11.49 6.56 15.66
C VAL A 161 -10.23 5.82 15.22
N PHE A 162 -9.15 5.99 15.96
CA PHE A 162 -7.88 5.29 15.74
C PHE A 162 -7.72 4.12 16.70
N PHE A 163 -6.97 3.12 16.25
CA PHE A 163 -6.60 1.94 17.02
C PHE A 163 -5.08 1.73 16.91
N LYS A 164 -4.42 1.54 18.05
CA LYS A 164 -3.00 1.16 18.13
C LYS A 164 -2.87 -0.25 18.67
N SER A 165 -2.12 -1.11 17.97
CA SER A 165 -1.74 -2.40 18.52
C SER A 165 -0.63 -2.21 19.57
N PRO A 166 -0.82 -2.66 20.82
CA PRO A 166 0.26 -2.63 21.81
C PRO A 166 1.38 -3.63 21.49
N LEU A 167 1.11 -4.64 20.65
CA LEU A 167 2.07 -5.67 20.27
C LEU A 167 3.05 -5.16 19.20
N SER A 168 2.52 -4.60 18.11
CA SER A 168 3.33 -4.19 16.96
C SER A 168 3.58 -2.68 16.87
N GLY A 169 2.86 -1.88 17.67
CA GLY A 169 2.86 -0.42 17.56
C GLY A 169 2.14 0.11 16.31
N ARG A 170 1.59 -0.77 15.47
CA ARG A 170 0.90 -0.41 14.23
C ARG A 170 -0.43 0.29 14.49
N TRP A 171 -0.83 1.12 13.54
CA TRP A 171 -2.04 1.93 13.62
C TRP A 171 -3.09 1.55 12.58
N TRP A 172 -4.34 1.76 12.94
CA TRP A 172 -5.51 1.68 12.06
C TRP A 172 -6.48 2.81 12.38
N ILE A 173 -7.28 3.19 11.39
CA ILE A 173 -8.41 4.11 11.55
C ILE A 173 -9.71 3.39 11.17
N GLU A 174 -10.77 3.60 11.93
CA GLU A 174 -12.10 3.07 11.64
C GLU A 174 -12.72 3.81 10.47
N ILE A 175 -13.15 3.06 9.45
CA ILE A 175 -14.07 3.61 8.44
C ILE A 175 -15.50 3.36 8.94
N PRO A 176 -16.29 4.43 9.16
CA PRO A 176 -17.67 4.29 9.63
C PRO A 176 -18.51 3.48 8.63
N TYR A 177 -19.33 2.59 9.15
CA TYR A 177 -20.22 1.77 8.34
C TYR A 177 -21.47 2.58 7.95
N VAL A 178 -21.74 2.70 6.65
CA VAL A 178 -22.99 3.26 6.14
C VAL A 178 -23.93 2.11 5.81
N ALA A 179 -24.95 1.90 6.65
CA ALA A 179 -25.98 0.89 6.41
C ALA A 179 -26.79 1.23 5.13
N ASN A 180 -27.18 0.19 4.37
CA ASN A 180 -28.11 0.22 3.21
C ASN A 180 -27.57 0.54 1.80
N ARG A 181 -26.25 0.55 1.51
CA ARG A 181 -25.77 0.76 0.11
C ARG A 181 -24.85 -0.30 -0.49
N ASN A 182 -24.06 -1.04 0.30
CA ASN A 182 -23.09 -2.00 -0.25
C ASN A 182 -23.05 -3.32 0.53
N THR A 183 -23.09 -4.45 -0.18
CA THR A 183 -22.96 -5.82 0.39
C THR A 183 -21.51 -6.28 0.58
N LYS A 184 -20.53 -5.49 0.09
CA LYS A 184 -19.09 -5.84 0.16
C LYS A 184 -18.47 -5.61 1.55
N LEU A 185 -19.00 -4.67 2.34
CA LEU A 185 -18.58 -4.43 3.72
C LEU A 185 -19.72 -4.81 4.66
N LYS A 186 -19.51 -5.81 5.52
CA LYS A 186 -20.56 -6.29 6.45
C LYS A 186 -20.48 -5.64 7.85
N ARG A 187 -19.40 -4.92 8.19
CA ARG A 187 -19.13 -4.27 9.50
C ARG A 187 -18.15 -3.10 9.35
N SER A 188 -17.96 -2.29 10.41
CA SER A 188 -16.90 -1.30 10.47
C SER A 188 -15.55 -1.96 10.16
N THR A 189 -14.77 -1.30 9.31
CA THR A 189 -13.53 -1.85 8.76
C THR A 189 -12.37 -0.97 9.18
N LEU A 190 -11.29 -1.61 9.61
CA LEU A 190 -10.06 -0.94 9.99
C LEU A 190 -9.18 -0.73 8.76
N LEU A 191 -8.92 0.53 8.44
CA LEU A 191 -7.97 0.92 7.41
C LEU A 191 -6.58 1.07 8.05
N PRO A 192 -5.55 0.35 7.57
CA PRO A 192 -4.19 0.54 8.06
C PRO A 192 -3.72 1.97 7.81
N CYS A 193 -3.17 2.60 8.84
CA CYS A 193 -2.59 3.94 8.78
C CYS A 193 -1.26 3.97 9.55
N SER A 194 -0.59 5.12 9.51
CA SER A 194 0.62 5.42 10.26
C SER A 194 0.28 6.10 11.60
N GLU A 195 1.30 6.24 12.46
CA GLU A 195 1.20 7.09 13.65
C GLU A 195 1.12 8.57 13.26
N GLU A 196 1.79 8.96 12.16
CA GLU A 196 1.76 10.32 11.63
C GLU A 196 0.33 10.73 11.25
N ASP A 197 -0.45 9.85 10.60
CA ASP A 197 -1.87 10.10 10.29
C ASP A 197 -2.69 10.44 11.56
N TYR A 198 -2.37 9.82 12.70
CA TYR A 198 -3.01 10.13 13.98
C TYR A 198 -2.56 11.50 14.51
N LEU A 199 -1.27 11.82 14.43
CA LEU A 199 -0.73 13.11 14.87
C LEU A 199 -1.26 14.27 14.01
N GLU A 200 -1.35 14.08 12.70
CA GLU A 200 -1.97 15.03 11.77
C GLU A 200 -3.46 15.22 12.05
N ALA A 201 -4.20 14.15 12.34
CA ALA A 201 -5.59 14.25 12.78
C ALA A 201 -5.73 15.08 14.07
N CYS A 202 -4.81 14.96 15.02
CA CYS A 202 -4.79 15.80 16.21
C CYS A 202 -4.60 17.29 15.87
N ASN A 203 -3.99 17.58 14.72
CA ASN A 203 -3.81 18.93 14.16
C ASN A 203 -4.92 19.34 13.18
N GLN A 204 -6.11 18.70 13.25
CA GLN A 204 -7.27 18.97 12.39
C GLN A 204 -7.05 18.65 10.90
N VAL A 205 -6.13 17.73 10.57
CA VAL A 205 -5.91 17.28 9.20
C VAL A 205 -6.48 15.87 9.03
N ILE A 206 -7.47 15.72 8.15
CA ILE A 206 -8.08 14.41 7.85
C ILE A 206 -7.16 13.63 6.89
N PRO A 207 -6.76 12.38 7.22
CA PRO A 207 -5.95 11.56 6.33
C PRO A 207 -6.64 11.29 4.99
N GLU A 208 -5.97 11.58 3.88
CA GLU A 208 -6.54 11.49 2.52
C GLU A 208 -7.05 10.07 2.21
N ARG A 209 -6.32 9.03 2.60
CA ARG A 209 -6.71 7.63 2.41
C ARG A 209 -8.02 7.28 3.11
N TRP A 210 -8.22 7.83 4.32
CA TRP A 210 -9.48 7.64 5.04
C TRP A 210 -10.62 8.36 4.34
N TYR A 211 -10.39 9.59 3.88
CA TYR A 211 -11.38 10.36 3.12
C TYR A 211 -11.80 9.64 1.83
N LYS A 212 -10.83 9.13 1.06
CA LYS A 212 -11.07 8.30 -0.14
C LYS A 212 -11.88 7.04 0.20
N ALA A 213 -11.53 6.35 1.27
CA ALA A 213 -12.24 5.14 1.70
C ALA A 213 -13.67 5.42 2.19
N LYS A 214 -13.90 6.55 2.88
CA LYS A 214 -15.24 7.00 3.31
C LYS A 214 -16.11 7.28 2.08
N ARG A 215 -15.64 8.09 1.14
CA ARG A 215 -16.39 8.41 -0.10
C ARG A 215 -16.70 7.18 -0.94
N LYS A 216 -15.76 6.24 -1.05
CA LYS A 216 -15.97 4.98 -1.77
C LYS A 216 -17.08 4.12 -1.19
N ASN A 217 -17.36 4.24 0.11
CA ASN A 217 -18.44 3.51 0.78
C ASN A 217 -19.80 4.23 0.68
N GLU A 218 -19.81 5.52 0.40
CA GLU A 218 -21.02 6.33 0.23
C GLU A 218 -21.63 6.21 -1.18
N VAL A 219 -20.78 5.97 -2.18
CA VAL A 219 -21.14 5.69 -3.60
C VAL A 219 -21.63 4.26 -3.75
#